data_AF-A0AA91GYH9-F1
#
_entry.id   AF-A0AA91GYH9-F1
#
_cell.length_a   1.000
_cell.length_b   1.000
_cell.length_c   1.000
_cell.angle_alpha   90.00
_cell.angle_beta   90.00
_cell.angle_gamma   90.00
#
_symmetry.space_group_name_H-M   'P 1'
#
loop_
_entity.id
_entity.type
_entity.pdbx_description
1 polymer ?
#
loop_
_entity_poly.entity_id
_entity_poly.type
_entity_poly.pdbx_seq_one_letter_code
_entity_poly.pdbx_strand_id
1 'polypeptide(L)'
;MVIGSNVTTVQRVSSYCLKQSSEVLPYYGIPSNEEITLFAPEVLVLCLPIANDFCYQIYPYILWSEQFMDKGFPSATTPTELYARLQEVLQT
;
A
#
# COMPACT_ATOMS: atom_id res chain seq x y z
N MET A 1 2.22 2.27 -5.53
CA MET A 1 3.09 1.08 -5.36
C MET A 1 2.55 0.21 -4.25
N VAL A 2 2.49 -1.12 -4.43
CA VAL A 2 2.00 -2.07 -3.42
C VAL A 2 3.18 -2.88 -2.88
N ILE A 3 3.48 -2.75 -1.59
CA ILE A 3 4.70 -3.27 -0.95
C ILE A 3 4.31 -4.32 0.08
N GLY A 4 4.98 -5.46 0.10
CA GLY A 4 4.77 -6.45 1.17
C GLY A 4 5.69 -7.66 1.07
N SER A 5 5.81 -8.38 2.19
CA SER A 5 6.61 -9.60 2.29
C SER A 5 5.88 -10.86 1.80
N ASN A 6 4.55 -10.87 1.87
CA ASN A 6 3.73 -11.98 1.38
C ASN A 6 3.31 -11.74 -0.08
N VAL A 7 3.85 -12.57 -0.99
CA VAL A 7 3.59 -12.50 -2.44
C VAL A 7 2.09 -12.57 -2.76
N THR A 8 1.37 -13.50 -2.13
CA THR A 8 -0.07 -13.71 -2.37
C THR A 8 -0.88 -12.48 -1.97
N THR A 9 -0.56 -11.86 -0.83
CA THR A 9 -1.23 -10.64 -0.37
C THR A 9 -0.94 -9.48 -1.31
N VAL A 10 0.33 -9.25 -1.69
CA VAL A 10 0.71 -8.17 -2.62
C VAL A 10 0.00 -8.34 -3.97
N GLN A 11 -0.06 -9.55 -4.53
CA GLN A 11 -0.76 -9.83 -5.79
C GLN A 11 -2.27 -9.58 -5.68
N ARG A 12 -2.89 -10.00 -4.57
CA ARG A 12 -4.31 -9.80 -4.31
C ARG A 12 -4.66 -8.32 -4.20
N VAL A 13 -3.91 -7.57 -3.39
CA VAL A 13 -4.10 -6.13 -3.22
C VAL A 13 -3.85 -5.38 -4.52
N SER A 14 -2.80 -5.75 -5.27
CA SER A 14 -2.54 -5.20 -6.60
C SER A 14 -3.71 -5.44 -7.54
N SER A 15 -4.31 -6.63 -7.51
CA SER A 15 -5.50 -6.94 -8.30
C SER A 15 -6.71 -6.08 -7.94
N TYR A 16 -6.87 -5.69 -6.67
CA TYR A 16 -7.94 -4.78 -6.25
C TYR A 16 -7.73 -3.38 -6.83
N CYS A 17 -6.51 -2.85 -6.74
CA CYS A 17 -6.14 -1.56 -7.33
C CYS A 17 -6.28 -1.55 -8.86
N LEU A 18 -5.81 -2.60 -9.55
CA LEU A 18 -5.94 -2.72 -11.01
C LEU A 18 -7.41 -2.69 -11.48
N LYS A 19 -8.33 -3.32 -10.73
CA LYS A 19 -9.77 -3.29 -11.02
C LYS A 19 -10.38 -1.89 -10.93
N GLN A 20 -9.70 -0.96 -10.25
CA GLN A 20 -10.09 0.44 -10.11
C GLN A 20 -9.40 1.33 -11.14
N SER A 21 -8.77 0.73 -12.16
CA SER A 21 -8.01 1.42 -13.22
C SER A 21 -6.77 2.17 -12.70
N SER A 22 -6.25 1.82 -11.52
CA SER A 22 -4.97 2.33 -11.05
C SER A 22 -3.81 1.62 -11.74
N GLU A 23 -2.75 2.36 -12.07
CA GLU A 23 -1.46 1.75 -12.39
C GLU A 23 -0.82 1.21 -11.10
N VAL A 24 -0.33 -0.03 -11.14
CA VAL A 24 0.17 -0.70 -9.94
C VAL A 24 1.54 -1.30 -10.18
N LEU A 25 2.50 -0.84 -9.37
CA LEU A 25 3.81 -1.46 -9.22
C LEU A 25 3.81 -2.36 -7.97
N PRO A 26 3.77 -3.70 -8.11
CA PRO A 26 3.97 -4.61 -6.99
C PRO A 26 5.45 -4.70 -6.61
N TYR A 27 5.74 -4.73 -5.31
CA TYR A 27 7.08 -4.87 -4.77
C TYR A 27 7.11 -5.89 -3.63
N TYR A 28 7.99 -6.88 -3.75
CA TYR A 28 8.11 -7.97 -2.78
C TYR A 28 9.29 -7.71 -1.85
N GLY A 29 9.00 -7.38 -0.59
CA GLY A 29 9.99 -7.00 0.41
C GLY A 29 9.95 -5.52 0.76
N ILE A 30 11.12 -4.94 0.99
CA ILE A 30 11.36 -3.59 1.51
C ILE A 30 12.14 -2.81 0.45
N PRO A 31 11.52 -1.83 -0.24
CA PRO A 31 12.28 -1.02 -1.18
C PRO A 31 13.24 -0.07 -0.45
N SER A 32 14.37 0.23 -1.08
CA SER A 32 15.23 1.33 -0.66
C SER A 32 14.57 2.68 -0.96
N ASN A 33 15.02 3.75 -0.29
CA ASN A 33 14.55 5.11 -0.60
C ASN A 33 14.86 5.50 -2.06
N GLU A 34 15.97 5.02 -2.61
CA GLU A 34 16.36 5.25 -4.00
C GLU A 34 15.37 4.61 -4.97
N GLU A 35 14.93 3.38 -4.70
CA GLU A 35 13.91 2.69 -5.51
C GLU A 35 12.56 3.41 -5.44
N ILE A 36 12.11 3.79 -4.24
CA ILE A 36 10.84 4.55 -4.11
C ILE A 36 10.94 5.88 -4.86
N THR A 37 12.06 6.59 -4.74
CA THR A 37 12.28 7.87 -5.45
C THR A 37 12.31 7.67 -6.96
N LEU A 38 12.94 6.60 -7.44
CA LEU A 38 13.02 6.26 -8.87
C LEU A 38 11.64 6.00 -9.48
N PHE A 39 10.79 5.24 -8.77
CA PHE A 39 9.44 4.93 -9.25
C PHE A 39 8.43 6.03 -8.97
N ALA A 40 8.75 6.95 -8.05
CA ALA A 40 7.94 8.12 -7.67
C ALA A 40 6.43 7.81 -7.54
N PRO A 41 6.02 6.83 -6.72
CA PRO A 41 4.62 6.45 -6.64
C PRO A 41 3.78 7.54 -5.97
N GLU A 42 2.57 7.76 -6.49
CA GLU A 42 1.62 8.72 -5.89
C GLU A 42 1.17 8.29 -4.49
N VAL A 43 1.01 6.98 -4.29
CA VAL A 43 0.59 6.39 -3.01
C VAL A 43 1.28 5.05 -2.78
N LEU A 44 1.62 4.77 -1.52
CA LEU A 44 2.13 3.49 -1.06
C LEU A 44 1.01 2.68 -0.40
N VAL A 45 0.81 1.43 -0.81
CA VAL A 45 -0.04 0.47 -0.11
C VAL A 45 0.86 -0.55 0.56
N LEU A 46 0.81 -0.63 1.88
CA LEU A 46 1.75 -1.40 2.70
C LEU A 46 1.03 -2.62 3.26
N CYS A 47 1.30 -3.80 2.69
CA CYS A 47 0.73 -5.06 3.14
C CYS A 47 1.46 -5.54 4.39
N LEU A 48 0.74 -5.61 5.50
CA LEU A 48 1.25 -6.09 6.78
C LEU A 48 1.35 -7.62 6.81
N PRO A 49 2.31 -8.18 7.58
CA PRO A 49 3.32 -7.47 8.37
C PRO A 49 4.45 -6.88 7.49
N ILE A 50 4.90 -5.68 7.86
CA ILE A 50 6.05 -4.99 7.26
C ILE A 50 7.06 -4.65 8.35
N ALA A 51 8.36 -4.63 8.04
CA ALA A 51 9.38 -4.34 9.05
C ALA A 51 9.23 -2.89 9.57
N ASN A 52 9.44 -2.72 10.87
CA ASN A 52 9.27 -1.44 11.58
C ASN A 52 10.26 -0.35 11.13
N ASP A 53 11.34 -0.72 10.44
CA ASP A 53 12.45 0.18 10.12
C ASP A 53 12.22 0.99 8.83
N PHE A 54 11.04 0.83 8.23
CA PHE A 54 10.70 1.45 6.97
C PHE A 54 10.13 2.86 7.20
N CYS A 55 10.87 3.89 6.78
CA CYS A 55 10.49 5.28 7.01
C CYS A 55 9.64 5.83 5.86
N TYR A 56 8.31 5.80 6.00
CA TYR A 56 7.34 6.25 4.99
C TYR A 56 7.06 7.76 4.97
N GLN A 57 7.84 8.58 5.70
CA GLN A 57 7.45 9.97 6.02
C GLN A 57 7.30 10.89 4.80
N ILE A 58 7.77 10.48 3.63
CA ILE A 58 7.81 11.32 2.42
C ILE A 58 6.60 11.06 1.49
N TYR A 59 5.97 9.88 1.58
CA TYR A 59 4.90 9.49 0.67
C TYR A 59 3.61 9.18 1.42
N PRO A 60 2.45 9.54 0.88
CA PRO A 60 1.20 9.13 1.49
C PRO A 60 1.08 7.60 1.39
N TYR A 61 0.59 6.99 2.48
CA TYR A 61 0.52 5.54 2.58
C TYR A 61 -0.79 5.04 3.17
N ILE A 62 -1.18 3.83 2.78
CA ILE A 62 -2.33 3.09 3.28
C ILE A 62 -1.83 1.75 3.80
N LEU A 63 -2.20 1.39 5.02
CA LEU A 63 -1.90 0.08 5.58
C LEU A 63 -2.94 -0.94 5.12
N TRP A 64 -2.51 -2.04 4.50
CA TRP A 64 -3.36 -3.19 4.23
C TRP A 64 -3.10 -4.27 5.28
N SER A 65 -4.17 -4.75 5.93
CA SER A 65 -4.11 -5.88 6.85
C SER A 65 -5.24 -6.84 6.57
N GLU A 66 -4.93 -8.13 6.47
CA GLU A 66 -5.98 -9.19 6.42
C GLU A 66 -6.56 -9.48 7.81
N GLN A 67 -5.98 -8.91 8.86
CA GLN A 67 -6.46 -8.98 10.23
C GLN A 67 -7.02 -7.62 10.65
N PHE A 68 -8.09 -7.61 11.44
CA PHE A 68 -8.65 -6.38 11.99
C PHE A 68 -7.58 -5.64 12.82
N MET A 69 -7.35 -4.37 12.50
CA MET A 69 -6.42 -3.51 13.22
C MET A 69 -7.15 -2.37 13.88
N ASP A 70 -7.14 -2.36 15.22
CA ASP A 70 -7.82 -1.39 16.07
C ASP A 70 -6.98 -0.11 16.28
N LYS A 71 -6.33 0.42 15.24
CA LYS A 71 -5.41 1.57 15.38
C LYS A 71 -5.67 2.64 14.32
N GLY A 72 -5.74 3.89 14.78
CA GLY A 72 -6.10 5.12 14.04
C GLY A 72 -5.18 5.55 12.89
N PHE A 73 -4.55 4.61 12.19
CA PHE A 73 -3.87 4.84 10.91
C PHE A 73 -4.85 4.59 9.75
N PRO A 74 -4.64 5.24 8.58
CA PRO A 74 -5.41 4.93 7.37
C PRO A 74 -5.13 3.48 6.98
N SER A 75 -6.06 2.59 7.34
CA SER A 75 -5.96 1.16 7.10
C SER A 75 -7.16 0.64 6.33
N ALA A 76 -6.95 -0.45 5.60
CA ALA A 76 -7.95 -1.17 4.86
C ALA A 76 -7.81 -2.67 5.09
N THR A 77 -8.94 -3.33 5.29
CA THR A 77 -9.08 -4.78 5.43
C THR A 77 -9.92 -5.38 4.31
N THR A 78 -10.70 -4.53 3.61
CA THR A 78 -11.54 -4.92 2.48
C THR A 78 -11.18 -4.14 1.20
N PRO A 79 -11.47 -4.69 0.00
CA PRO A 79 -11.23 -3.97 -1.26
C PRO A 79 -11.97 -2.63 -1.33
N THR A 80 -13.16 -2.55 -0.74
CA THR A 80 -13.98 -1.33 -0.70
C THR A 80 -13.36 -0.27 0.20
N GLU A 81 -12.84 -0.66 1.38
CA GLU A 81 -12.09 0.25 2.24
C GLU A 81 -10.82 0.75 1.55
N LEU A 82 -10.09 -0.13 0.87
CA LEU A 82 -8.90 0.25 0.11
C LEU A 82 -9.24 1.27 -0.98
N TYR A 83 -10.34 1.07 -1.71
CA TYR A 83 -10.82 2.05 -2.69
C TYR A 83 -11.11 3.41 -2.06
N ALA A 84 -11.87 3.43 -0.96
CA ALA A 84 -12.23 4.67 -0.28
C ALA A 84 -10.97 5.42 0.17
N ARG A 85 -9.99 4.72 0.75
CA ARG A 85 -8.71 5.31 1.16
C ARG A 85 -7.87 5.82 -0.01
N LEU A 86 -7.85 5.11 -1.13
CA LEU A 86 -7.17 5.57 -2.34
C LEU A 86 -7.78 6.88 -2.87
N GLN A 87 -9.11 6.99 -2.86
CA GLN A 87 -9.79 8.23 -3.26
C GLN A 87 -9.49 9.39 -2.31
N GLU A 88 -9.49 9.16 -1.00
CA GLU A 88 -9.13 10.19 -0.01
C GLU A 88 -7.71 10.71 -0.19
N VAL A 89 -6.75 9.81 -0.42
CA VAL A 89 -5.33 10.14 -0.52
C VAL A 89 -4.96 10.80 -1.86
N LEU A 90 -5.58 10.39 -2.96
CA LEU A 90 -5.25 10.90 -4.30
C LEU A 90 -5.99 12.21 -4.65
N GLN A 91 -6.99 12.61 -3.87
CA GLN A 91 -7.75 13.86 -4.07
C GLN A 91 -7.24 15.04 -3.23
N THR A 92 -6.25 14.82 -2.36
CA THR A 92 -5.54 15.85 -1.58
C THR A 92 -4.25 16.31 -2.24
#